data_AF-A0A075FPP0-F1
#
_entry.id   AF-A0A075FPP0-F1
#
_cell.length_a   1.000
_cell.length_b   1.000
_cell.length_c   1.000
_cell.angle_alpha   90.00
_cell.angle_beta   90.00
_cell.angle_gamma   90.00
#
_symmetry.space_group_name_H-M   'P 1'
#
loop_
_entity.id
_entity.type
_entity.pdbx_description
1 polymer ?
#
loop_
_entity_poly.entity_id
_entity_poly.type
_entity_poly.pdbx_seq_one_letter_code
_entity_poly.pdbx_strand_id
1 'polypeptide(L)'
;MKEIDKEYLKIFIDATKDVPKDVLSAKHSMVLKLMSSGAIRSMAAKFVNVLGYERLLPVIESEESYVKVPIELAERKGKTVSSSYTPSIPLLADRIAKLNYNDDKDSHIKVLTPDNDFMKKLVTLCPTKCYSEEKGQVTIQHEGCIECGTCSEQTDWKHPRGEKGINYRYG
;
A
#
# COMPACT_ATOMS: atom_id res chain seq x y z
N MET A 1 15.48 -6.93 5.15
CA MET A 1 15.51 -7.79 6.34
C MET A 1 16.41 -8.99 6.03
N LYS A 2 17.50 -9.25 6.77
CA LYS A 2 18.50 -10.28 6.39
C LYS A 2 18.16 -11.68 6.92
N GLU A 3 17.48 -11.76 8.07
CA GLU A 3 17.01 -13.01 8.68
C GLU A 3 15.70 -12.76 9.43
N ILE A 4 14.85 -13.78 9.53
CA ILE A 4 13.61 -13.76 10.31
C ILE A 4 13.92 -14.16 11.76
N ASP A 5 13.57 -13.27 12.69
CA ASP A 5 13.67 -13.48 14.13
C ASP A 5 12.63 -14.50 14.64
N LYS A 6 13.04 -15.38 15.56
CA LYS A 6 12.19 -16.47 16.08
C LYS A 6 11.12 -15.97 17.05
N GLU A 7 11.41 -14.95 17.83
CA GLU A 7 10.44 -14.30 18.73
C GLU A 7 9.45 -13.46 17.91
N TYR A 8 9.90 -12.82 16.82
CA TYR A 8 8.98 -12.19 15.87
C TYR A 8 7.99 -13.21 15.30
N LEU A 9 8.46 -14.40 14.89
CA LEU A 9 7.60 -15.45 14.38
C LEU A 9 6.60 -15.98 15.42
N LYS A 10 7.03 -16.03 16.69
CA LYS A 10 6.18 -16.45 17.82
C LYS A 10 4.94 -15.57 17.96
N ILE A 11 5.07 -14.26 17.76
CA ILE A 11 3.94 -13.30 17.83
C ILE A 11 2.82 -13.72 16.86
N PHE A 12 3.15 -14.03 15.62
CA PHE A 12 2.15 -14.43 14.61
C PHE A 12 1.51 -15.78 14.93
N ILE A 13 2.28 -16.73 15.45
CA ILE A 13 1.75 -18.04 15.82
C ILE A 13 0.79 -17.92 16.99
N ASP A 14 1.16 -17.13 18.01
CA ASP A 14 0.31 -16.92 19.17
C ASP A 14 -0.97 -16.16 18.78
N ALA A 15 -0.87 -15.21 17.84
CA ALA A 15 -2.03 -14.51 17.27
C ALA A 15 -2.94 -15.41 16.43
N THR A 16 -2.41 -16.47 15.82
CA THR A 16 -3.15 -17.40 14.94
C THR A 16 -3.54 -18.71 15.60
N LYS A 17 -3.25 -18.91 16.89
CA LYS A 17 -3.49 -20.18 17.61
C LYS A 17 -4.95 -20.65 17.55
N ASP A 18 -5.89 -19.71 17.50
CA ASP A 18 -7.33 -19.96 17.50
C ASP A 18 -7.90 -20.00 16.07
N VAL A 19 -7.08 -19.85 15.03
CA VAL A 19 -7.53 -19.94 13.63
C VAL A 19 -7.77 -21.41 13.25
N PRO A 20 -8.96 -21.79 12.76
CA PRO A 20 -9.22 -23.14 12.29
C PRO A 20 -8.24 -23.54 11.18
N LYS A 21 -7.50 -24.63 11.39
CA LYS A 21 -6.42 -25.06 10.48
C LYS A 21 -6.91 -25.75 9.21
N ASP A 22 -8.19 -26.07 9.15
CA ASP A 22 -8.92 -26.70 8.04
C ASP A 22 -9.48 -25.67 7.05
N VAL A 23 -9.53 -24.39 7.43
CA VAL A 23 -9.79 -23.25 6.54
C VAL A 23 -8.60 -22.94 5.65
N LEU A 24 -7.41 -23.40 6.07
CA LEU A 24 -6.18 -23.21 5.33
C LEU A 24 -6.04 -24.32 4.29
N SER A 25 -5.69 -23.97 3.05
CA SER A 25 -5.25 -24.97 2.08
C SER A 25 -4.09 -25.81 2.63
N ALA A 26 -3.94 -27.03 2.12
CA ALA A 26 -2.96 -28.01 2.62
C ALA A 26 -1.54 -27.44 2.77
N LYS A 27 -1.14 -26.55 1.85
CA LYS A 27 0.14 -25.83 1.87
C LYS A 27 0.26 -24.90 3.10
N HIS A 28 -0.73 -24.05 3.35
CA HIS A 28 -0.72 -23.10 4.47
C HIS A 28 -0.90 -23.81 5.81
N SER A 29 -1.74 -24.85 5.87
CA SER A 29 -1.92 -25.68 7.07
C SER A 29 -0.61 -26.39 7.46
N MET A 30 0.15 -26.87 6.47
CA MET A 30 1.48 -27.46 6.70
C MET A 30 2.48 -26.44 7.24
N VAL A 31 2.54 -25.24 6.65
CA VAL A 31 3.42 -24.16 7.13
C VAL A 31 3.07 -23.77 8.57
N LEU A 32 1.79 -23.54 8.88
CA LEU A 32 1.35 -23.22 10.25
C LEU A 32 1.63 -24.34 11.25
N LYS A 33 1.47 -25.62 10.86
CA LYS A 33 1.85 -26.75 11.71
C LYS A 33 3.34 -26.76 12.02
N LEU A 34 4.19 -26.56 11.01
CA LEU A 34 5.65 -26.49 11.18
C LEU A 34 6.05 -25.34 12.12
N MET A 35 5.37 -24.20 12.02
CA MET A 35 5.65 -23.03 12.84
C MET A 35 5.11 -23.16 14.27
N SER A 36 4.01 -23.90 14.49
CA SER A 36 3.36 -24.03 15.80
C SER A 36 4.14 -24.80 16.87
N SER A 37 5.03 -25.73 16.48
CA SER A 37 5.89 -26.48 17.42
C SER A 37 7.21 -25.75 17.69
N GLY A 38 7.61 -25.57 18.95
CA GLY A 38 8.84 -24.83 19.30
C GLY A 38 10.13 -25.43 18.72
N ALA A 39 10.26 -26.76 18.71
CA ALA A 39 11.42 -27.45 18.13
C ALA A 39 11.46 -27.28 16.60
N ILE A 40 10.30 -27.45 15.94
CA ILE A 40 10.17 -27.37 14.49
C ILE A 40 10.26 -25.92 14.01
N ARG A 41 9.81 -24.93 14.80
CA ARG A 41 9.91 -23.49 14.53
C ARG A 41 11.36 -23.04 14.35
N SER A 42 12.27 -23.57 15.17
CA SER A 42 13.70 -23.27 15.05
C SER A 42 14.30 -23.77 13.72
N MET A 43 13.79 -24.90 13.23
CA MET A 43 14.15 -25.52 11.96
C MET A 43 13.49 -24.82 10.79
N ALA A 44 12.22 -24.43 10.92
CA ALA A 44 11.45 -23.68 9.94
C ALA A 44 12.05 -22.30 9.72
N ALA A 45 12.41 -21.56 10.78
CA ALA A 45 13.06 -20.25 10.64
C ALA A 45 14.39 -20.36 9.86
N LYS A 46 15.20 -21.39 10.16
CA LYS A 46 16.43 -21.66 9.40
C LYS A 46 16.13 -22.00 7.93
N PHE A 47 15.15 -22.86 7.68
CA PHE A 47 14.74 -23.24 6.32
C PHE A 47 14.21 -22.06 5.51
N VAL A 48 13.40 -21.20 6.13
CA VAL A 48 12.83 -19.98 5.54
C VAL A 48 13.93 -18.97 5.20
N ASN A 49 14.92 -18.79 6.09
CA ASN A 49 16.11 -17.97 5.80
C ASN A 49 16.96 -18.56 4.66
N VAL A 50 17.01 -19.90 4.52
CA VAL A 50 17.69 -20.59 3.40
C VAL A 50 16.91 -20.49 2.09
N LEU A 51 15.58 -20.57 2.12
CA LEU A 51 14.72 -20.46 0.94
C LEU A 51 14.77 -19.05 0.33
N GLY A 52 15.05 -18.04 1.17
CA GLY A 52 15.12 -16.64 0.81
C GLY A 52 13.73 -16.00 0.71
N TYR A 53 13.67 -14.71 1.05
CA TYR A 53 12.44 -13.92 1.10
C TYR A 53 11.68 -13.92 -0.24
N GLU A 54 12.40 -13.77 -1.35
CA GLU A 54 11.85 -13.73 -2.72
C GLU A 54 11.04 -14.97 -3.11
N ARG A 55 11.40 -16.15 -2.59
CA ARG A 55 10.66 -17.39 -2.89
C ARG A 55 9.45 -17.61 -1.99
N LEU A 56 9.41 -16.92 -0.85
CA LEU A 56 8.32 -16.99 0.13
C LEU A 56 7.24 -15.98 -0.17
N LEU A 57 7.63 -14.80 -0.66
CA LEU A 57 6.73 -13.72 -1.03
C LEU A 57 5.53 -14.20 -1.88
N PRO A 58 5.68 -14.95 -2.97
CA PRO A 58 4.53 -15.38 -3.78
C PRO A 58 3.56 -16.33 -3.07
N VAL A 59 4.01 -17.01 -2.01
CA VAL A 59 3.15 -17.89 -1.21
C VAL A 59 2.35 -17.05 -0.21
N ILE A 60 3.03 -16.11 0.44
CA ILE A 60 2.42 -15.20 1.44
C ILE A 60 1.49 -14.20 0.73
N GLU A 61 1.99 -13.56 -0.32
CA GLU A 61 1.28 -12.59 -1.16
C GLU A 61 0.53 -13.29 -2.30
N SER A 62 -0.40 -14.16 -1.92
CA SER A 62 -1.27 -14.87 -2.85
C SER A 62 -2.73 -14.49 -2.65
N GLU A 63 -3.54 -14.68 -3.70
CA GLU A 63 -5.01 -14.58 -3.63
C GLU A 63 -5.57 -15.47 -2.52
N GLU A 64 -4.95 -16.63 -2.29
CA GLU A 64 -5.32 -17.55 -1.22
C GLU A 64 -5.20 -16.88 0.15
N SER A 65 -4.05 -16.27 0.45
CA SER A 65 -3.76 -15.65 1.74
C SER A 65 -4.53 -14.35 1.98
N TYR A 66 -4.70 -13.51 0.95
CA TYR A 66 -5.31 -12.19 1.10
C TYR A 66 -6.83 -12.16 0.87
N VAL A 67 -7.38 -13.13 0.12
CA VAL A 67 -8.79 -13.12 -0.27
C VAL A 67 -9.53 -14.34 0.28
N LYS A 68 -9.10 -15.55 -0.09
CA LYS A 68 -9.89 -16.78 0.20
C LYS A 68 -9.91 -17.13 1.68
N VAL A 69 -8.75 -17.19 2.33
CA VAL A 69 -8.66 -17.54 3.75
C VAL A 69 -9.42 -16.54 4.64
N PRO A 70 -9.29 -15.20 4.47
CA PRO A 70 -10.07 -14.24 5.24
C PRO A 70 -11.59 -14.39 5.06
N ILE A 71 -12.08 -14.66 3.84
CA ILE A 71 -13.50 -14.86 3.56
C ILE A 71 -14.02 -16.10 4.29
N GLU A 72 -13.36 -17.25 4.14
CA GLU A 72 -13.78 -18.50 4.80
C GLU A 72 -13.75 -18.36 6.34
N LEU A 73 -12.75 -17.65 6.90
CA LEU A 73 -12.72 -17.35 8.33
C LEU A 73 -13.89 -16.46 8.77
N ALA A 74 -14.23 -15.44 7.98
CA ALA A 74 -15.37 -14.58 8.24
C ALA A 74 -16.70 -15.35 8.17
N GLU A 75 -16.86 -16.26 7.21
CA GLU A 75 -18.08 -17.08 7.07
C GLU A 75 -18.25 -18.06 8.24
N ARG A 76 -17.16 -18.67 8.73
CA ARG A 76 -17.23 -19.66 9.81
C ARG A 76 -17.28 -19.09 11.22
N LYS A 77 -16.50 -18.02 11.47
CA LYS A 77 -16.31 -17.45 12.81
C LYS A 77 -16.85 -16.04 12.96
N GLY A 78 -17.07 -15.36 11.86
CA GLY A 78 -17.64 -14.03 11.87
C GLY A 78 -19.08 -14.05 12.36
N LYS A 79 -19.55 -12.86 12.71
CA LYS A 79 -20.98 -12.59 12.87
C LYS A 79 -21.38 -11.72 11.70
N THR A 80 -22.48 -12.07 11.03
CA THR A 80 -23.05 -11.18 10.03
C THR A 80 -23.47 -9.89 10.72
N VAL A 81 -22.83 -8.78 10.36
CA VAL A 81 -23.21 -7.45 10.80
C VAL A 81 -23.93 -6.79 9.62
N SER A 82 -25.22 -6.50 9.78
CA SER A 82 -25.93 -5.67 8.81
C SER A 82 -25.48 -4.22 9.01
N SER A 83 -24.57 -3.74 8.15
CA SER A 83 -24.28 -2.31 8.08
C SER A 83 -25.46 -1.60 7.43
N SER A 84 -26.05 -0.63 8.12
CA SER A 84 -26.94 0.37 7.49
C SER A 84 -26.16 1.50 6.82
N TYR A 85 -24.85 1.56 7.05
CA TYR A 85 -23.97 2.55 6.43
C TYR A 85 -23.61 2.12 5.02
N THR A 86 -24.09 2.87 4.05
CA THR A 86 -23.58 2.83 2.68
C THR A 86 -22.44 3.84 2.59
N PRO A 87 -21.18 3.40 2.40
CA PRO A 87 -20.08 4.33 2.20
C PRO A 87 -20.33 5.17 0.94
N SER A 88 -20.47 6.48 1.12
CA SER A 88 -20.43 7.42 0.00
C SER A 88 -18.97 7.74 -0.27
N ILE A 89 -18.45 7.32 -1.42
CA ILE A 89 -17.13 7.75 -1.86
C ILE A 89 -17.29 9.19 -2.38
N PRO A 90 -16.73 10.20 -1.69
CA PRO A 90 -16.84 11.58 -2.16
C PRO A 90 -16.13 11.74 -3.51
N LEU A 91 -16.60 12.67 -4.33
CA LEU A 91 -15.94 12.96 -5.60
C LEU A 91 -14.53 13.46 -5.33
N LEU A 92 -13.63 13.25 -6.28
CA LEU A 92 -12.25 13.72 -6.14
C LEU A 92 -12.19 15.23 -5.90
N ALA A 93 -13.01 16.00 -6.62
CA ALA A 93 -13.13 17.45 -6.43
C ALA A 93 -13.53 17.82 -4.99
N ASP A 94 -14.48 17.11 -4.39
CA ASP A 94 -14.91 17.35 -3.00
C ASP A 94 -13.80 17.06 -1.99
N ARG A 95 -12.94 16.08 -2.30
CA ARG A 95 -11.78 15.76 -1.46
C ARG A 95 -10.72 16.84 -1.56
N ILE A 96 -10.41 17.29 -2.78
CA ILE A 96 -9.43 18.36 -3.04
C ILE A 96 -9.91 19.68 -2.43
N ALA A 97 -11.20 20.00 -2.51
CA ALA A 97 -11.78 21.23 -1.95
C ALA A 97 -11.67 21.34 -0.41
N LYS A 98 -11.42 20.23 0.28
CA LYS A 98 -11.20 20.20 1.74
C LYS A 98 -9.73 20.37 2.14
N LEU A 99 -8.82 20.36 1.16
CA LEU A 99 -7.39 20.57 1.41
C LEU A 99 -7.13 22.05 1.62
N ASN A 100 -6.12 22.35 2.44
CA ASN A 100 -5.73 23.70 2.77
C ASN A 100 -4.33 23.97 2.21
N TYR A 101 -4.17 25.05 1.45
CA TYR A 101 -2.90 25.39 0.80
C TYR A 101 -2.45 26.80 1.22
N ASN A 102 -1.14 27.00 1.26
CA ASN A 102 -0.52 28.31 1.20
C ASN A 102 0.18 28.43 -0.16
N ASP A 103 -0.54 28.98 -1.14
CA ASP A 103 -0.11 28.96 -2.54
C ASP A 103 1.21 29.73 -2.75
N ASP A 104 2.11 29.14 -3.54
CA ASP A 104 3.28 29.83 -4.09
C ASP A 104 2.97 30.24 -5.53
N LYS A 105 3.50 31.37 -5.99
CA LYS A 105 3.42 31.77 -7.41
C LYS A 105 4.45 31.03 -8.25
N ASP A 106 5.55 30.63 -7.62
CA ASP A 106 6.62 29.90 -8.29
C ASP A 106 6.36 28.40 -8.20
N SER A 107 6.30 27.74 -9.36
CA SER A 107 6.19 26.28 -9.39
C SER A 107 7.40 25.62 -8.72
N HIS A 108 7.12 24.72 -7.77
CA HIS A 108 8.13 23.86 -7.17
C HIS A 108 8.43 22.61 -8.03
N ILE A 109 7.76 22.46 -9.17
CA ILE A 109 7.93 21.34 -10.09
C ILE A 109 8.20 21.87 -11.49
N LYS A 110 9.27 21.40 -12.11
CA LYS A 110 9.53 21.62 -13.53
C LYS A 110 9.49 20.29 -14.28
N VAL A 111 8.58 20.19 -15.26
CA VAL A 111 8.51 19.03 -16.14
C VAL A 111 9.71 19.03 -17.09
N LEU A 112 10.44 17.91 -17.15
CA LEU A 112 11.66 17.80 -17.97
C LEU A 112 11.35 17.31 -19.38
N THR A 113 10.51 16.29 -19.50
CA THR A 113 10.13 15.64 -20.78
C THR A 113 8.61 15.49 -20.86
N PRO A 114 7.88 16.55 -21.24
CA PRO A 114 6.41 16.60 -21.18
C PRO A 114 5.67 15.59 -22.07
N ASP A 115 6.31 15.00 -23.06
CA ASP A 115 5.70 14.08 -24.03
C ASP A 115 5.96 12.60 -23.76
N ASN A 116 6.75 12.27 -22.74
CA ASN A 116 7.12 10.89 -22.44
C ASN A 116 5.95 10.07 -21.83
N ASP A 117 6.06 8.75 -21.89
CA ASP A 117 5.03 7.82 -21.40
C ASP A 117 4.76 7.95 -19.90
N PHE A 118 5.80 8.20 -19.10
CA PHE A 118 5.66 8.41 -17.66
C PHE A 118 4.81 9.65 -17.33
N MET A 119 5.08 10.79 -17.98
CA MET A 119 4.34 12.02 -17.78
C MET A 119 2.88 11.87 -18.21
N LYS A 120 2.61 11.17 -19.32
CA LYS A 120 1.24 10.85 -19.74
C LYS A 120 0.50 10.02 -18.68
N LYS A 121 1.18 9.05 -18.05
CA LYS A 121 0.62 8.28 -16.93
C LYS A 121 0.30 9.17 -15.72
N LEU A 122 1.05 10.24 -15.45
CA LEU A 122 0.79 11.15 -14.33
C LEU A 122 -0.54 11.91 -14.42
N VAL A 123 -1.10 12.10 -15.62
CA VAL A 123 -2.48 12.61 -15.78
C VAL A 123 -3.49 11.72 -15.04
N THR A 124 -3.22 10.41 -15.00
CA THR A 124 -4.03 9.45 -14.24
C THR A 124 -3.56 9.30 -12.80
N LEU A 125 -2.25 9.12 -12.61
CA LEU A 125 -1.65 8.69 -11.34
C LEU A 125 -1.49 9.81 -10.31
N CYS A 126 -1.50 11.09 -10.72
CA CYS A 126 -1.42 12.19 -9.76
C CYS A 126 -2.67 12.21 -8.86
N PRO A 127 -2.50 12.14 -7.52
CA PRO A 127 -3.62 11.99 -6.59
C PRO A 127 -4.57 13.20 -6.58
N THR A 128 -4.09 14.38 -6.97
CA THR A 128 -4.86 15.63 -7.06
C THR A 128 -5.04 16.15 -8.48
N LYS A 129 -4.69 15.35 -9.50
CA LYS A 129 -4.86 15.70 -10.92
C LYS A 129 -4.19 17.02 -11.32
N CYS A 130 -3.01 17.30 -10.78
CA CYS A 130 -2.19 18.46 -11.17
C CYS A 130 -1.71 18.45 -12.62
N TYR A 131 -1.91 17.36 -13.38
CA TYR A 131 -1.40 17.21 -14.74
C TYR A 131 -2.53 17.06 -15.76
N SER A 132 -2.36 17.72 -16.89
CA SER A 132 -3.23 17.63 -18.06
C SER A 132 -2.41 17.42 -19.32
N GLU A 133 -2.98 16.76 -20.33
CA GLU A 133 -2.35 16.59 -21.63
C GLU A 133 -3.04 17.47 -22.67
N GLU A 134 -2.25 18.29 -23.37
CA GLU A 134 -2.71 19.10 -24.49
C GLU A 134 -1.75 18.93 -25.67
N LYS A 135 -2.28 18.59 -26.86
CA LYS A 135 -1.49 18.41 -28.09
C LYS A 135 -0.29 17.44 -27.92
N GLY A 136 -0.46 16.40 -27.10
CA GLY A 136 0.58 15.40 -26.84
C GLY A 136 1.64 15.83 -25.82
N GLN A 137 1.47 16.97 -25.16
CA GLN A 137 2.39 17.54 -24.18
C GLN A 137 1.69 17.62 -22.82
N VAL A 138 2.35 17.17 -21.76
CA VAL A 138 1.84 17.24 -20.40
C VAL A 138 2.22 18.58 -19.75
N THR A 139 1.22 19.28 -19.25
CA THR A 139 1.34 20.53 -18.49
C THR A 139 0.99 20.28 -17.03
N ILE A 140 1.40 21.20 -16.14
CA ILE A 140 1.20 21.10 -14.70
C ILE A 140 0.53 22.35 -14.12
N GLN A 141 -0.42 22.14 -13.20
CA GLN A 141 -0.98 23.11 -12.27
C GLN A 141 -0.54 22.71 -10.86
N HIS A 142 0.53 23.34 -10.37
CA HIS A 142 1.26 22.88 -9.18
C HIS A 142 0.59 23.26 -7.86
N GLU A 143 -0.36 24.18 -7.88
CA GLU A 143 -1.05 24.75 -6.71
C GLU A 143 -1.83 23.69 -5.94
N GLY A 144 -2.36 22.68 -6.65
CA GLY A 144 -3.02 21.53 -6.05
C GLY A 144 -2.10 20.39 -5.61
N CYS A 145 -0.77 20.58 -5.63
CA CYS A 145 0.16 19.51 -5.29
C CYS A 145 0.15 19.21 -3.79
N ILE A 146 0.02 17.93 -3.44
CA ILE A 146 0.07 17.45 -2.05
C ILE A 146 1.44 16.89 -1.67
N GLU A 147 2.48 17.24 -2.42
CA GLU A 147 3.88 16.88 -2.12
C GLU A 147 4.16 15.38 -1.99
N CYS A 148 3.38 14.52 -2.68
CA CYS A 148 3.49 13.07 -2.56
C CYS A 148 4.73 12.46 -3.24
N GLY A 149 5.46 13.22 -4.07
CA GLY A 149 6.68 12.79 -4.75
C GLY A 149 6.50 11.81 -5.90
N THR A 150 5.29 11.35 -6.24
CA THR A 150 5.04 10.36 -7.31
C THR A 150 5.64 10.76 -8.66
N CYS A 151 5.72 12.06 -8.96
CA CYS A 151 6.23 12.59 -10.21
C CYS A 151 7.74 12.87 -10.24
N SER A 152 8.47 12.65 -9.14
CA SER A 152 9.86 13.10 -8.99
C SER A 152 10.85 12.46 -9.97
N GLU A 153 10.49 11.32 -10.58
CA GLU A 153 11.37 10.60 -11.50
C GLU A 153 11.62 11.37 -12.82
N GLN A 154 10.61 12.07 -13.33
CA GLN A 154 10.67 12.76 -14.64
C GLN A 154 10.42 14.27 -14.53
N THR A 155 10.54 14.79 -13.32
CA THR A 155 10.39 16.21 -13.02
C THR A 155 11.55 16.67 -12.14
N ASP A 156 11.95 17.93 -12.26
CA ASP A 156 12.75 18.60 -11.26
C ASP A 156 11.79 19.04 -10.14
N TRP A 157 11.46 18.07 -9.29
CA TRP A 157 10.57 18.21 -8.14
C TRP A 157 11.40 18.58 -6.91
N LYS A 158 10.93 19.60 -6.18
CA LYS A 158 11.47 20.00 -4.88
C LYS A 158 10.32 20.35 -3.95
N HIS A 159 10.53 20.34 -2.65
CA HIS A 159 9.52 20.89 -1.73
C HIS A 159 9.25 22.38 -2.04
N PRO A 160 8.00 22.85 -1.84
CA PRO A 160 7.69 24.27 -1.85
C PRO A 160 8.54 25.06 -0.85
N ARG A 161 8.66 26.36 -1.07
CA ARG A 161 9.55 27.21 -0.26
C ARG A 161 8.88 27.62 1.05
N GLY A 162 9.62 27.53 2.16
CA GLY A 162 9.19 28.06 3.45
C GLY A 162 7.87 27.43 3.91
N GLU A 163 6.87 28.27 4.18
CA GLU A 163 5.53 27.84 4.64
C GLU A 163 4.53 27.61 3.49
N LYS A 164 5.01 27.52 2.24
CA LYS A 164 4.17 27.30 1.06
C LYS A 164 3.82 25.82 0.88
N GLY A 165 2.80 25.55 0.06
CA GLY A 165 2.37 24.20 -0.27
C GLY A 165 1.15 23.75 0.54
N ILE A 166 1.03 22.43 0.71
CA ILE A 166 -0.09 21.80 1.41
C ILE A 166 0.09 21.92 2.93
N ASN A 167 -0.99 22.30 3.63
CA ASN A 167 -1.03 22.42 5.08
C ASN A 167 -1.89 21.31 5.69
N TYR A 168 -1.24 20.24 6.16
CA TYR A 168 -1.92 19.14 6.83
C TYR A 168 -2.30 19.49 8.28
N ARG A 169 -3.58 19.30 8.61
CA ARG A 169 -4.08 19.55 9.97
C ARG A 169 -3.75 18.42 10.97
N TYR A 170 -3.69 17.17 10.50
CA TYR A 170 -3.57 15.99 11.36
C TYR A 170 -2.50 14.98 10.91
N GLY A 171 -1.64 15.35 9.96
CA GLY A 171 -0.76 14.40 9.26
C GLY A 171 -1.50 13.72 8.13
#